data_AF-A0A081QKP2-F1
#
_entry.id   AF-A0A081QKP2-F1
#
_cell.length_a   1.000
_cell.length_b   1.000
_cell.length_c   1.000
_cell.angle_alpha   90.00
_cell.angle_beta   90.00
_cell.angle_gamma   90.00
#
_symmetry.space_group_name_H-M   'P 1'
#
loop_
_entity.id
_entity.type
_entity.pdbx_description
1 polymer ?
#
loop_
_entity_poly.entity_id
_entity_poly.type
_entity_poly.pdbx_seq_one_letter_code
_entity_poly.pdbx_strand_id
1 'polypeptide(L)'
;MAFVYEIYKQASENGFIDFKASIPDYITQNLKFPLRPYQKEALGRYLYYKRDEKNRKKPEQVLYNMATGSGKTLLMAAIILEKFKQGERNFIFLLITTISLPRQGQTSCLMRWENTCLRIK
;
A
#
# COMPACT_ATOMS: atom_id res chain seq x y z
N MET A 1 -19.18 -2.60 -13.08
CA MET A 1 -17.76 -2.20 -13.03
C MET A 1 -16.94 -3.38 -12.54
N ALA A 2 -15.92 -3.80 -13.29
CA ALA A 2 -15.01 -4.85 -12.82
C ALA A 2 -14.02 -4.28 -11.80
N PHE A 3 -13.66 -5.07 -10.78
CA PHE A 3 -12.61 -4.68 -9.84
C PHE A 3 -11.24 -4.80 -10.50
N VAL A 4 -10.32 -3.90 -10.16
CA VAL A 4 -8.91 -3.95 -10.60
C VAL A 4 -8.28 -5.33 -10.29
N TYR A 5 -8.69 -5.93 -9.18
CA TYR A 5 -8.31 -7.29 -8.82
C TYR A 5 -8.74 -8.34 -9.86
N GLU A 6 -9.97 -8.29 -10.34
CA GLU A 6 -10.51 -9.28 -11.29
C GLU A 6 -9.82 -9.18 -12.66
N ILE A 7 -9.58 -7.95 -13.13
CA ILE A 7 -8.89 -7.68 -14.40
C ILE A 7 -7.49 -8.30 -14.38
N TYR A 8 -6.75 -8.09 -13.30
CA TYR A 8 -5.37 -8.59 -13.20
C TYR A 8 -5.26 -10.03 -12.70
N LYS A 9 -6.31 -10.59 -12.10
CA LYS A 9 -6.40 -12.02 -11.79
C LYS A 9 -6.37 -12.84 -13.06
N GLN A 10 -7.14 -12.45 -14.08
CA GLN A 10 -7.14 -13.08 -15.40
C GLN A 10 -5.75 -13.02 -16.06
N ALA A 11 -5.06 -11.88 -15.96
CA ALA A 11 -3.70 -11.73 -16.48
C ALA A 11 -2.67 -12.63 -15.74
N SER A 12 -2.85 -12.85 -14.44
CA SER A 12 -2.02 -13.75 -13.63
C SER A 12 -2.29 -15.22 -13.93
N GLU A 13 -3.56 -15.62 -14.04
CA GLU A 13 -3.98 -17.00 -14.23
C GLU A 13 -3.60 -17.54 -15.60
N ASN A 14 -3.50 -16.66 -16.60
CA ASN A 14 -2.99 -17.00 -17.92
C ASN A 14 -1.45 -17.12 -17.97
N GLY A 15 -0.74 -16.95 -16.83
CA GLY A 15 0.71 -17.14 -16.73
C GLY A 15 1.57 -16.03 -17.36
N PHE A 16 0.97 -14.89 -17.72
CA PHE A 16 1.68 -13.83 -18.42
C PHE A 16 2.51 -12.92 -17.49
N ILE A 17 2.17 -12.84 -16.19
CA ILE A 17 2.78 -11.85 -15.28
C ILE A 17 2.94 -12.38 -13.85
N ASP A 18 4.18 -12.45 -13.39
CA ASP A 18 4.54 -12.75 -11.99
C ASP A 18 4.61 -11.48 -11.13
N PHE A 19 3.48 -11.09 -10.54
CA PHE A 19 3.40 -9.91 -9.67
C PHE A 19 4.28 -10.02 -8.41
N LYS A 20 4.61 -11.22 -7.95
CA LYS A 20 5.45 -11.43 -6.76
C LYS A 20 6.93 -11.16 -7.03
N ALA A 21 7.39 -11.36 -8.27
CA ALA A 21 8.77 -11.17 -8.69
C ALA A 21 9.05 -9.73 -9.14
N SER A 22 8.01 -8.94 -9.46
CA SER A 22 8.16 -7.60 -10.00
C SER A 22 8.37 -6.49 -8.96
N ILE A 23 8.84 -6.82 -7.74
CA ILE A 23 9.01 -5.84 -6.67
C ILE A 23 10.44 -5.30 -6.70
N PRO A 24 10.62 -3.98 -6.87
CA PRO A 24 11.95 -3.40 -6.90
C PRO A 24 12.69 -3.51 -5.57
N ASP A 25 14.01 -3.67 -5.65
CA ASP A 25 14.87 -3.83 -4.47
C ASP A 25 14.86 -2.62 -3.53
N TYR A 26 14.66 -1.40 -4.03
CA TYR A 26 14.58 -0.23 -3.16
C TYR A 26 13.39 -0.31 -2.19
N ILE A 27 12.32 -1.03 -2.51
CA ILE A 27 11.21 -1.20 -1.57
C ILE A 27 11.60 -2.21 -0.49
N THR A 28 12.15 -3.35 -0.89
CA THR A 28 12.49 -4.44 0.04
C THR A 28 13.66 -4.08 0.96
N GLN A 29 14.64 -3.31 0.46
CA GLN A 29 15.80 -2.87 1.24
C GLN A 29 15.47 -1.77 2.26
N ASN A 30 14.47 -0.93 1.99
CA ASN A 30 14.07 0.15 2.90
C ASN A 30 13.03 -0.29 3.94
N LEU A 31 12.50 -1.51 3.83
CA LEU A 31 11.56 -2.07 4.81
C LEU A 31 12.31 -2.85 5.89
N LYS A 32 11.97 -2.58 7.16
CA LYS A 32 12.54 -3.30 8.31
C LYS A 32 12.14 -4.79 8.33
N PHE A 33 10.96 -5.12 7.83
CA PHE A 33 10.41 -6.47 7.85
C PHE A 33 10.10 -6.95 6.42
N PRO A 34 10.32 -8.24 6.11
CA PRO A 34 10.01 -8.78 4.79
C PRO A 34 8.50 -8.80 4.54
N LEU A 35 8.11 -8.49 3.30
CA LEU A 35 6.73 -8.55 2.86
C LEU A 35 6.25 -10.01 2.76
N ARG A 36 5.05 -10.28 3.28
CA ARG A 36 4.38 -11.59 3.15
C ARG A 36 3.97 -11.84 1.68
N PRO A 37 3.78 -13.10 1.24
CA PRO A 37 3.47 -13.41 -0.16
C PRO A 37 2.27 -12.65 -0.73
N TYR A 38 1.19 -12.48 0.06
CA TYR A 38 0.02 -11.72 -0.37
C TYR A 38 0.28 -10.21 -0.45
N GLN A 39 1.16 -9.67 0.41
CA GLN A 39 1.55 -8.25 0.37
C GLN A 39 2.40 -7.98 -0.86
N LYS A 40 3.30 -8.92 -1.19
CA LYS A 40 4.10 -8.88 -2.41
C LYS A 40 3.19 -8.87 -3.66
N GLU A 41 2.21 -9.74 -3.69
CA GLU A 41 1.23 -9.80 -4.78
C GLU A 41 0.38 -8.51 -4.89
N ALA A 42 -0.08 -7.97 -3.75
CA ALA A 42 -0.82 -6.71 -3.71
C ALA A 42 0.02 -5.52 -4.20
N LEU A 43 1.29 -5.46 -3.82
CA LEU A 43 2.23 -4.44 -4.26
C LEU A 43 2.58 -4.59 -5.75
N GLY A 44 2.82 -5.81 -6.23
CA GLY A 44 3.09 -6.08 -7.64
C GLY A 44 1.94 -5.66 -8.53
N ARG A 45 0.70 -5.98 -8.13
CA ARG A 45 -0.52 -5.52 -8.83
C ARG A 45 -0.60 -3.99 -8.86
N TYR A 46 -0.25 -3.33 -7.76
CA TYR A 46 -0.21 -1.87 -7.70
C TYR A 46 0.82 -1.27 -8.68
N LEU A 47 2.03 -1.82 -8.73
CA LEU A 47 3.08 -1.39 -9.65
C LEU A 47 2.71 -1.62 -11.13
N TYR A 48 1.91 -2.65 -11.40
CA TYR A 48 1.36 -2.89 -12.74
C TYR A 48 0.25 -1.90 -13.07
N TYR A 49 -0.73 -1.72 -12.17
CA TYR A 49 -1.81 -0.75 -12.29
C TYR A 49 -1.29 0.67 -12.57
N LYS A 50 -0.19 1.07 -11.92
CA LYS A 50 0.45 2.36 -12.14
C LYS A 50 0.95 2.55 -13.59
N ARG A 51 1.47 1.49 -14.20
CA ARG A 51 2.02 1.48 -15.57
C ARG A 51 0.94 1.30 -16.65
N ASP A 52 -0.22 0.80 -16.28
CA ASP A 52 -1.32 0.54 -17.19
C ASP A 52 -2.09 1.83 -17.53
N GLU A 53 -1.73 2.48 -18.64
CA GLU A 53 -2.38 3.72 -19.08
C GLU A 53 -3.82 3.51 -19.56
N LYS A 54 -4.22 2.28 -19.91
CA LYS A 54 -5.56 1.99 -20.46
C LYS A 54 -6.59 1.82 -19.36
N ASN A 55 -6.25 1.12 -18.27
CA ASN A 55 -7.19 0.84 -17.19
C ASN A 55 -7.04 1.77 -15.98
N ARG A 56 -5.97 2.57 -15.91
CA ARG A 56 -5.74 3.49 -14.79
C ARG A 56 -6.70 4.68 -14.83
N LYS A 57 -7.50 4.81 -13.77
CA LYS A 57 -8.34 5.99 -13.54
C LYS A 57 -7.54 7.06 -12.81
N LYS A 58 -7.66 8.32 -13.25
CA LYS A 58 -7.13 9.51 -12.58
C LYS A 58 -8.32 10.34 -12.04
N PRO A 59 -8.32 10.79 -10.78
CA PRO A 59 -7.29 10.58 -9.75
C PRO A 59 -7.17 9.11 -9.31
N GLU A 60 -5.97 8.72 -8.90
CA GLU A 60 -5.66 7.35 -8.53
C GLU A 60 -6.32 6.99 -7.19
N GLN A 61 -7.25 6.04 -7.20
CA GLN A 61 -7.95 5.57 -6.01
C GLN A 61 -7.82 4.04 -5.91
N VAL A 62 -7.06 3.58 -4.91
CA VAL A 62 -6.82 2.15 -4.68
C VAL A 62 -7.35 1.76 -3.31
N LEU A 63 -8.20 0.74 -3.28
CA LEU A 63 -8.78 0.18 -2.06
C LEU A 63 -8.20 -1.21 -1.79
N TYR A 64 -7.67 -1.41 -0.59
CA TYR A 64 -7.20 -2.71 -0.12
C TYR A 64 -8.13 -3.25 0.96
N ASN A 65 -8.78 -4.38 0.70
CA ASN A 65 -9.51 -5.10 1.73
C ASN A 65 -8.55 -6.04 2.48
N MET A 66 -8.35 -5.82 3.78
CA MET A 66 -7.37 -6.55 4.59
C MET A 66 -7.89 -6.83 6.00
N ALA A 67 -7.65 -8.04 6.52
CA ALA A 67 -7.99 -8.43 7.90
C ALA A 67 -7.20 -7.63 8.96
N THR A 68 -7.75 -7.42 10.16
CA THR A 68 -7.04 -6.82 11.30
C THR A 68 -5.82 -7.68 11.68
N GLY A 69 -4.73 -7.04 12.13
CA GLY A 69 -3.48 -7.76 12.45
C GLY A 69 -2.70 -8.37 11.27
N SER A 70 -3.16 -8.21 10.03
CA SER A 70 -2.49 -8.79 8.85
C SER A 70 -1.14 -8.12 8.51
N GLY A 71 -0.90 -6.89 8.97
CA GLY A 71 0.31 -6.12 8.65
C GLY A 71 0.10 -5.04 7.59
N LYS A 72 -1.11 -4.45 7.51
CA LYS A 72 -1.46 -3.38 6.55
C LYS A 72 -0.45 -2.23 6.54
N THR A 73 0.11 -1.89 7.70
CA THR A 73 1.10 -0.81 7.87
C THR A 73 2.34 -1.02 7.01
N LEU A 74 2.82 -2.26 6.86
CA LEU A 74 3.98 -2.56 6.02
C LEU A 74 3.68 -2.36 4.54
N LEU A 75 2.48 -2.74 4.09
CA LEU A 75 2.06 -2.48 2.72
C LEU A 75 1.89 -0.97 2.47
N MET A 76 1.32 -0.23 3.42
CA MET A 76 1.23 1.23 3.33
C MET A 76 2.63 1.85 3.19
N ALA A 77 3.60 1.44 4.01
CA ALA A 77 4.98 1.91 3.91
C ALA A 77 5.58 1.66 2.52
N ALA A 78 5.36 0.47 1.94
CA ALA A 78 5.83 0.14 0.59
C ALA A 78 5.22 1.06 -0.48
N ILE A 79 3.92 1.36 -0.39
CA ILE A 79 3.23 2.26 -1.34
C ILE A 79 3.73 3.69 -1.18
N ILE A 80 3.98 4.15 0.05
CA ILE A 80 4.52 5.49 0.31
C ILE A 80 5.92 5.63 -0.29
N LEU A 81 6.79 4.63 -0.10
CA LEU A 81 8.11 4.61 -0.73
C LEU A 81 8.01 4.72 -2.25
N GLU A 82 7.05 4.00 -2.84
CA GLU A 82 6.79 4.04 -4.27
C GLU A 82 6.28 5.41 -4.76
N LYS A 83 5.40 6.07 -3.99
CA LYS A 83 4.91 7.43 -4.27
C LYS A 83 5.98 8.49 -4.03
N PHE A 84 6.81 8.30 -3.02
CA PHE A 84 7.94 9.16 -2.73
C PHE A 84 8.94 9.16 -3.89
N LYS A 85 9.21 8.00 -4.48
CA LYS A 85 10.02 7.90 -5.70
C LYS A 85 9.41 8.64 -6.90
N GLN A 86 8.08 8.74 -6.97
CA GLN A 86 7.37 9.49 -8.03
C GLN A 86 7.43 11.01 -7.83
N GLY A 87 7.95 11.49 -6.69
CA GLY A 87 8.00 12.92 -6.37
C GLY A 87 6.88 13.38 -5.44
N GLU A 88 5.99 12.50 -5.00
CA GLU A 88 4.98 12.84 -3.98
C GLU A 88 5.66 13.02 -2.62
N ARG A 89 5.31 14.07 -1.89
CA ARG A 89 5.91 14.43 -0.58
C ARG A 89 4.88 14.63 0.53
N ASN A 90 3.65 14.95 0.15
CA ASN A 90 2.57 15.25 1.09
C ASN A 90 1.66 14.03 1.22
N PHE A 91 1.73 13.37 2.37
CA PHE A 91 0.89 12.21 2.69
C PHE A 91 0.05 12.51 3.92
N ILE A 92 -1.26 12.25 3.83
CA ILE A 92 -2.19 12.36 4.96
C ILE A 92 -2.63 10.95 5.32
N PHE A 93 -2.39 10.55 6.57
CA PHE A 93 -2.86 9.28 7.12
C PHE A 93 -4.00 9.54 8.09
N LEU A 94 -5.16 8.96 7.78
CA LEU A 94 -6.31 8.99 8.66
C LEU A 94 -6.46 7.60 9.27
N LEU A 95 -6.21 7.50 10.57
CA LEU A 95 -6.45 6.30 11.37
C LEU A 95 -7.74 6.51 12.16
N ILE A 96 -8.75 5.69 11.89
CA ILE A 96 -9.98 5.70 12.67
C ILE A 96 -9.83 4.63 13.75
N THR A 97 -9.59 5.08 14.98
CA THR A 97 -9.65 4.21 16.16
C THR A 97 -11.08 4.23 16.69
N THR A 98 -11.90 3.24 16.35
CA THR A 98 -13.17 3.00 17.05
C THR A 98 -12.85 2.46 18.44
N ILE A 99 -12.63 3.36 19.39
CA ILE A 99 -12.55 3.00 20.81
C ILE A 99 -13.97 2.62 21.23
N SER A 100 -14.22 1.33 21.48
CA SER A 100 -15.46 0.84 22.08
C SER A 100 -15.43 1.01 23.60
N LEU A 101 -15.17 2.23 24.09
CA LEU A 101 -15.25 2.56 25.51
C LEU A 101 -16.23 3.72 25.73
N PRO A 102 -17.07 3.65 26.78
CA PRO A 102 -17.98 4.73 27.11
C PRO A 102 -17.16 5.92 27.63
N ARG A 103 -17.47 7.13 27.12
CA ARG A 103 -17.06 8.46 27.62
C ARG A 103 -15.78 8.54 28.45
N GLN A 104 -14.70 9.08 27.86
CA GLN A 104 -14.15 10.41 28.19
C GLN A 104 -12.88 10.66 27.35
N GLY A 105 -12.73 11.89 26.84
CA GLY A 105 -11.50 12.40 26.26
C GLY A 105 -11.24 12.02 24.80
N GLN A 106 -11.67 12.87 23.86
CA GLN A 106 -11.18 12.81 22.49
C GLN A 106 -9.68 13.13 22.46
N THR A 107 -8.86 12.10 22.25
CA THR A 107 -7.58 12.29 21.57
C THR A 107 -7.74 11.70 20.17
N SER A 108 -8.06 12.56 19.21
CA SER A 108 -7.71 12.25 17.82
C SER A 108 -6.19 12.10 17.82
N CYS A 109 -5.70 10.87 17.73
CA CYS A 109 -4.28 10.63 17.59
C CYS A 109 -3.90 10.99 16.15
N LEU A 110 -3.74 12.29 15.91
CA LEU A 110 -3.05 12.80 14.75
C LEU A 110 -1.59 12.43 15.00
N MET A 111 -1.16 11.25 14.52
CA MET A 111 0.26 10.93 14.50
C MET A 111 0.94 11.89 13.51
N ARG A 112 1.32 13.06 14.02
CA ARG A 112 2.33 13.90 13.40
C ARG A 112 3.65 13.14 13.55
N TRP A 113 4.20 12.81 12.40
CA TRP A 113 5.38 11.97 12.25
C TRP A 113 6.64 12.78 12.59
N GLU A 114 6.75 13.21 13.84
CA GLU A 114 7.98 13.80 14.38
C GLU A 114 8.81 12.69 15.03
N ASN A 115 9.92 12.37 14.36
CA ASN A 115 11.08 11.64 14.85
C ASN A 115 10.83 10.16 15.22
N THR A 116 10.92 9.25 14.24
CA THR A 116 12.10 8.39 13.99
C THR A 116 11.72 7.23 13.04
N CYS A 117 12.50 7.08 11.96
CA CYS A 117 12.70 5.85 11.16
C CYS A 117 11.83 5.60 9.90
N LEU A 118 12.14 6.39 8.87
CA LEU A 118 12.17 6.03 7.44
C LEU A 118 13.22 7.00 6.89
N ARG A 119 14.47 6.72 7.23
CA ARG A 119 15.60 7.41 6.62
C ARG A 119 15.74 6.81 5.23
N ILE A 120 14.98 7.35 4.28
CA ILE A 120 15.17 7.11 2.86
C ILE A 120 16.54 7.73 2.56
N LYS A 121 17.57 6.87 2.45
CA LYS A 121 18.86 7.27 1.89
C LYS A 121 18.71 7.45 0.38
#